data_AF-A0A4Z2GY57-F1
#
_entry.id   AF-A0A4Z2GY57-F1
#
_cell.length_a   1.000
_cell.length_b   1.000
_cell.length_c   1.000
_cell.angle_alpha   90.00
_cell.angle_beta   90.00
_cell.angle_gamma   90.00
#
_symmetry.space_group_name_H-M   'P 1'
#
loop_
_entity.id
_entity.type
_entity.pdbx_description
1 polymer ?
#
loop_
_entity_poly.entity_id
_entity_poly.type
_entity_poly.pdbx_seq_one_letter_code
_entity_poly.pdbx_strand_id
1 'polypeptide(L)'
;MDTNEFTVLKLFVVGILVNAWLIRGLSATDSFNIDPTLPRPKKPCNESRLQWEVEVCGEGFKRDMGHIGQQHWCNLTYFISEYYVFTSCTETKAEIVSCYWPNPLVESYIIGIHKHFFSHCPMDQVVWVDPPEDTLTILILVPVFLTLAMIALVVWCSKRSDVLA
;
A
#
# COMPACT_ATOMS: atom_id res chain seq x y z
N MET A 1 -49.66 -24.59 -7.85
CA MET A 1 -48.58 -23.83 -7.20
C MET A 1 -47.34 -24.69 -7.32
N ASP A 2 -46.53 -24.36 -8.31
CA ASP A 2 -45.63 -25.31 -8.96
C ASP A 2 -44.44 -25.68 -8.08
N THR A 3 -44.23 -26.98 -7.87
CA THR A 3 -43.15 -27.57 -7.07
C THR A 3 -41.75 -27.05 -7.46
N ASN A 4 -41.61 -26.56 -8.69
CA ASN A 4 -40.38 -25.97 -9.23
C ASN A 4 -40.05 -24.59 -8.62
N GLU A 5 -41.04 -23.73 -8.39
CA GLU A 5 -40.85 -22.43 -7.72
C GLU A 5 -40.36 -22.61 -6.27
N PHE A 6 -40.93 -23.59 -5.56
CA PHE A 6 -40.54 -23.89 -4.19
C PHE A 6 -39.11 -24.44 -4.09
N THR A 7 -38.66 -25.15 -5.12
CA THR A 7 -37.30 -25.71 -5.19
C THR A 7 -36.26 -24.63 -5.48
N VAL A 8 -36.58 -23.70 -6.40
CA VAL A 8 -35.75 -22.53 -6.71
C VAL A 8 -35.63 -21.61 -5.49
N LEU A 9 -36.75 -21.34 -4.80
CA LEU A 9 -36.77 -20.53 -3.58
C LEU A 9 -35.88 -21.15 -2.48
N LYS A 10 -35.95 -22.49 -2.30
CA LYS A 10 -35.09 -23.19 -1.35
C LYS A 10 -33.60 -23.09 -1.70
N LEU A 11 -33.23 -23.26 -2.97
CA LEU A 11 -31.85 -23.10 -3.42
C LEU A 11 -31.34 -21.67 -3.20
N PHE A 12 -32.18 -20.67 -3.43
CA PHE A 12 -31.84 -19.27 -3.22
C PHE A 12 -31.61 -18.95 -1.74
N VAL A 13 -32.47 -19.46 -0.85
CA VAL A 13 -32.32 -19.32 0.61
C VAL A 13 -31.07 -20.04 1.10
N VAL A 14 -30.80 -21.26 0.61
CA VAL A 14 -29.56 -21.99 0.94
C VAL A 14 -28.33 -21.21 0.47
N GLY A 15 -28.35 -20.63 -0.73
CA GLY A 15 -27.28 -19.79 -1.25
C GLY A 15 -27.01 -18.55 -0.39
N ILE A 16 -28.07 -17.86 0.07
CA ILE A 16 -27.94 -16.71 0.97
C ILE A 16 -27.34 -17.13 2.32
N LEU A 17 -27.79 -18.27 2.87
CA LEU A 17 -27.30 -18.78 4.15
C LEU A 17 -25.83 -19.19 4.08
N VAL A 18 -25.41 -19.86 3.01
CA VAL A 18 -24.00 -20.25 2.81
C VAL A 18 -23.11 -19.02 2.64
N ASN A 19 -23.53 -18.04 1.86
CA ASN A 19 -22.78 -16.78 1.71
C ASN A 19 -22.69 -16.01 3.04
N ALA A 20 -23.78 -15.90 3.79
CA ALA A 20 -23.77 -15.25 5.10
C ALA A 20 -22.86 -15.98 6.11
N TRP A 21 -22.76 -17.32 6.02
CA TRP A 21 -21.89 -18.12 6.87
C TRP A 21 -20.41 -17.95 6.49
N LEU A 22 -20.10 -17.91 5.19
CA LEU A 22 -18.75 -17.62 4.67
C LEU A 22 -18.28 -16.21 5.07
N ILE A 23 -19.14 -15.20 4.99
CA ILE A 23 -18.80 -13.82 5.34
C ILE A 23 -18.56 -13.65 6.85
N ARG A 24 -19.27 -14.41 7.70
CA ARG A 24 -19.00 -14.43 9.16
C ARG A 24 -17.64 -15.03 9.50
N GLY A 25 -17.13 -15.97 8.71
CA GLY A 25 -15.79 -16.55 8.89
C GLY A 25 -14.64 -15.63 8.48
N LEU A 26 -14.91 -14.58 7.69
CA LEU A 26 -13.92 -13.59 7.25
C LEU A 26 -13.83 -12.36 8.17
N SER A 27 -14.62 -12.31 9.25
CA SER A 27 -14.52 -11.26 10.26
C SER A 27 -13.25 -11.46 11.08
N ALA A 28 -12.15 -10.83 10.68
CA ALA A 28 -10.96 -10.69 11.51
C ALA A 28 -11.32 -9.88 12.77
N THR A 29 -11.49 -10.55 13.91
CA THR A 29 -11.31 -9.90 15.21
C THR A 29 -9.84 -9.58 15.34
N ASP A 30 -9.48 -8.35 14.98
CA ASP A 30 -8.13 -7.83 15.16
C ASP A 30 -7.92 -7.57 16.66
N SER A 31 -7.44 -8.59 17.38
CA SER A 31 -6.95 -8.43 18.73
C SER A 31 -5.59 -7.73 18.65
N PHE A 32 -5.62 -6.39 18.63
CA PHE A 32 -4.44 -5.58 18.91
C PHE A 32 -3.94 -5.93 20.32
N ASN A 33 -2.96 -6.84 20.39
CA ASN A 33 -2.12 -7.00 21.57
C ASN A 33 -1.28 -5.73 21.70
N ILE A 34 -1.85 -4.69 22.31
CA ILE A 34 -1.06 -3.57 22.82
C ILE A 34 -0.34 -4.12 24.04
N ASP A 35 0.88 -4.61 23.82
CA ASP A 35 1.84 -4.82 24.87
C ASP A 35 2.01 -3.45 25.58
N PRO A 36 1.64 -3.29 26.86
CA PRO A 36 1.78 -2.01 27.54
C PRO A 36 3.26 -1.75 27.75
N THR A 37 3.89 -1.13 26.76
CA THR A 37 5.22 -0.57 26.93
C THR A 37 5.13 0.44 28.07
N LEU A 38 5.69 0.08 29.22
CA LEU A 38 5.87 0.94 30.40
C LEU A 38 6.21 2.37 29.94
N PRO A 39 5.55 3.43 30.45
CA PRO A 39 5.91 4.79 30.08
C PRO A 39 7.35 5.03 30.53
N ARG A 40 8.31 4.94 29.59
CA ARG A 40 9.67 5.38 29.87
C ARG A 40 9.56 6.83 30.36
N PRO A 41 10.22 7.23 31.46
CA PRO A 41 10.22 8.61 31.89
C PRO A 41 10.70 9.46 30.70
N LYS A 42 9.78 10.23 30.12
CA LYS A 42 10.04 11.03 28.92
C LYS A 42 10.98 12.15 29.33
N LYS A 43 12.28 11.94 29.14
CA LYS A 43 13.23 13.05 29.16
C LYS A 43 12.76 14.06 28.12
N PRO A 44 12.72 15.37 28.45
CA PRO A 44 12.32 16.36 27.48
C PRO A 44 13.29 16.32 26.29
N CYS A 45 12.74 16.29 25.08
CA CYS A 45 13.52 16.41 23.85
C CYS A 45 14.20 17.78 23.84
N ASN A 46 15.52 17.78 23.66
CA ASN A 46 16.29 19.01 23.46
C ASN A 46 16.44 19.26 21.96
N GLU A 47 15.55 20.08 21.40
CA GLU A 47 15.50 20.37 19.96
C GLU A 47 16.80 21.02 19.45
N SER A 48 17.41 21.92 20.21
CA SER A 48 18.68 22.56 19.82
C SER A 48 19.81 21.52 19.73
N ARG A 49 19.83 20.56 20.65
CA ARG A 49 20.79 19.45 20.57
C ARG A 49 20.48 18.54 19.39
N LEU A 50 19.20 18.25 19.13
CA LEU A 50 18.79 17.45 17.99
C LEU A 50 19.21 18.08 16.66
N GLN A 51 19.09 19.40 16.53
CA GLN A 51 19.52 20.15 15.35
C GLN A 51 20.98 19.87 15.00
N TRP A 52 21.87 19.95 16.00
CA TRP A 52 23.28 19.66 15.83
C TRP A 52 23.54 18.22 15.42
N GLU A 53 22.87 17.26 16.05
CA GLU A 53 23.05 15.84 15.76
C GLU A 53 22.58 15.49 14.33
N VAL A 54 21.48 16.11 13.87
CA VAL A 54 20.98 15.98 12.49
C VAL A 54 21.96 16.61 11.49
N GLU A 55 22.53 17.76 11.81
CA GLU A 55 23.54 18.41 10.98
C GLU A 55 24.78 17.52 10.82
N VAL A 56 25.26 16.88 11.88
CA VAL A 56 26.36 15.90 11.81
C VAL A 56 26.02 14.74 10.88
N CYS A 57 24.82 14.16 10.97
CA CYS A 57 24.38 13.12 10.04
C CYS A 57 24.34 13.61 8.59
N GLY A 58 23.87 14.84 8.36
CA GLY A 58 23.77 15.43 7.03
C GLY A 58 25.12 15.81 6.41
N GLU A 59 26.10 16.26 7.20
CA GLU A 59 27.48 16.46 6.71
C GLU A 59 28.12 15.13 6.29
N GLY A 60 27.84 14.05 7.04
CA GLY A 60 28.19 12.69 6.61
C GLY A 60 27.60 12.36 5.23
N PHE A 61 26.28 12.52 5.11
CA PHE A 61 25.57 12.29 3.84
C PHE A 61 26.11 13.13 2.68
N LYS A 62 26.39 14.42 2.88
CA LYS A 62 26.94 15.30 1.84
C LYS A 62 28.30 14.82 1.35
N ARG A 63 29.16 14.37 2.27
CA ARG A 63 30.47 13.80 1.94
C ARG A 63 30.32 12.53 1.12
N ASP A 64 29.43 11.63 1.54
CA ASP A 64 29.20 10.35 0.87
C ASP A 64 28.55 10.55 -0.52
N MET A 65 27.59 11.49 -0.64
CA MET A 65 27.05 11.96 -1.92
C MET A 65 28.09 12.63 -2.81
N GLY A 66 29.17 13.19 -2.27
CA GLY A 66 30.28 13.72 -3.05
C GLY A 66 31.01 12.65 -3.87
N HIS A 67 30.94 11.38 -3.46
CA HIS A 67 31.46 10.25 -4.22
C HIS A 67 30.48 9.81 -5.34
N ILE A 68 29.20 10.15 -5.21
CA ILE A 68 28.15 9.89 -6.20
C ILE A 68 28.08 11.10 -7.13
N GLY A 69 28.63 10.98 -8.33
CA GLY A 69 28.62 12.07 -9.31
C GLY A 69 27.21 12.61 -9.57
N GLN A 70 27.10 13.92 -9.82
CA GLN A 70 25.83 14.64 -9.97
C GLN A 70 24.88 14.03 -11.00
N GLN A 71 25.41 13.40 -12.05
CA GLN A 71 24.65 12.69 -13.07
C GLN A 71 23.84 11.49 -12.54
N HIS A 72 24.18 10.97 -11.36
CA HIS A 72 23.53 9.82 -10.73
C HIS A 72 22.57 10.20 -9.60
N TRP A 73 22.45 11.49 -9.25
CA TRP A 73 21.58 11.94 -8.15
C TRP A 73 20.10 11.60 -8.37
N CYS A 74 19.65 11.51 -9.62
CA CYS A 74 18.25 11.18 -9.92
C CYS A 74 17.99 9.67 -10.11
N ASN A 75 19.00 8.82 -9.91
CA ASN A 75 18.84 7.38 -9.97
C ASN A 75 18.96 6.78 -8.56
N LEU A 76 17.81 6.37 -8.02
CA LEU A 76 17.68 5.84 -6.66
C LEU A 76 18.71 4.75 -6.35
N THR A 77 19.00 3.87 -7.30
CA THR A 77 19.93 2.74 -7.13
C THR A 77 21.34 3.17 -6.68
N TYR A 78 21.78 4.37 -7.08
CA TYR A 78 23.14 4.83 -6.79
C TYR A 78 23.29 5.42 -5.38
N PHE A 79 22.23 6.01 -4.82
CA PHE A 79 22.33 6.74 -3.56
C PHE A 79 21.46 6.18 -2.43
N ILE A 80 20.62 5.17 -2.70
CA ILE A 80 19.70 4.59 -1.70
C ILE A 80 20.43 4.07 -0.46
N SER A 81 21.63 3.51 -0.63
CA SER A 81 22.47 3.06 0.49
C SER A 81 22.90 4.23 1.38
N GLU A 82 23.42 5.31 0.79
CA GLU A 82 23.86 6.50 1.54
C GLU A 82 22.68 7.21 2.20
N TYR A 83 21.53 7.24 1.52
CA TYR A 83 20.31 7.81 2.07
C TYR A 83 19.79 7.01 3.27
N TYR A 84 19.86 5.67 3.20
CA TYR A 84 19.53 4.80 4.32
C TYR A 84 20.45 5.05 5.53
N VAL A 85 21.76 5.18 5.31
CA VAL A 85 22.73 5.50 6.38
C VAL A 85 22.40 6.86 7.00
N PHE A 86 22.07 7.86 6.19
CA PHE A 86 21.62 9.17 6.65
C PHE A 86 20.35 9.09 7.51
N THR A 87 19.29 8.44 7.04
CA THR A 87 18.03 8.34 7.79
C THR A 87 18.21 7.55 9.08
N SER A 88 18.94 6.44 9.05
CA SER A 88 19.25 5.62 10.23
C SER A 88 20.09 6.40 11.26
N CYS A 89 21.04 7.23 10.81
CA CYS A 89 21.77 8.15 11.67
C CYS A 89 20.80 9.12 12.36
N THR A 90 19.91 9.80 11.61
CA THR A 90 18.97 10.77 12.20
C THR A 90 17.98 10.14 13.19
N GLU A 91 17.54 8.91 12.92
CA GLU A 91 16.67 8.13 13.80
C GLU A 91 17.39 7.78 15.11
N THR A 92 18.60 7.22 15.00
CA THR A 92 19.43 6.89 16.16
C THR A 92 19.73 8.12 17.01
N LYS A 93 20.06 9.26 16.37
CA LYS A 93 20.31 10.53 17.07
C LYS A 93 19.07 11.06 17.75
N ALA A 94 17.90 10.99 17.12
CA ALA A 94 16.64 11.36 17.76
C ALA A 94 16.38 10.51 19.01
N GLU A 95 16.57 9.19 18.94
CA GLU A 95 16.41 8.30 20.09
C GLU A 95 17.37 8.66 21.24
N ILE A 96 18.66 8.90 20.94
CA ILE A 96 19.69 9.29 21.93
C ILE A 96 19.31 10.58 22.67
N VAL A 97 18.75 11.56 21.95
CA VAL A 97 18.32 12.85 22.52
C VAL A 97 16.91 12.77 23.11
N SER A 98 16.30 11.58 23.15
CA SER A 98 14.93 11.35 23.65
C SER A 98 13.86 12.13 22.88
N CYS A 99 14.11 12.34 21.58
CA CYS A 99 13.18 12.91 20.62
C CYS A 99 12.55 11.80 19.80
N TYR A 100 11.30 11.97 19.37
CA TYR A 100 10.67 11.03 18.46
C TYR A 100 11.18 11.25 17.03
N TRP A 101 11.16 10.18 16.23
CA TRP A 101 11.48 10.22 14.81
C TRP A 101 10.28 9.64 14.04
N PRO A 102 9.83 10.26 12.93
CA PRO A 102 10.25 11.56 12.41
C PRO A 102 9.70 12.73 13.24
N ASN A 103 10.31 13.92 13.17
CA ASN A 103 9.83 15.16 13.78
C ASN A 103 10.00 16.36 12.83
N PRO A 104 9.32 17.50 13.05
CA PRO A 104 9.35 18.64 12.12
C PRO A 104 10.76 19.21 11.85
N LEU A 105 11.65 19.17 12.85
CA LEU A 105 13.03 19.61 12.69
C LEU A 105 13.78 18.71 11.72
N VAL A 106 13.71 17.38 11.91
CA VAL A 106 14.31 16.39 11.00
C VAL A 106 13.67 16.48 9.61
N GLU A 107 12.36 16.59 9.52
CA GLU A 107 11.63 16.74 8.25
C GLU A 107 12.11 17.96 7.47
N SER A 108 12.20 19.13 8.12
CA SER A 108 12.69 20.36 7.48
C SER A 108 14.12 20.20 6.95
N TYR A 109 14.97 19.48 7.68
CA TYR A 109 16.34 19.21 7.28
C TYR A 109 16.40 18.26 6.07
N ILE A 110 15.63 17.18 6.09
CA ILE A 110 15.51 16.23 4.96
C ILE A 110 15.01 16.97 3.72
N ILE A 111 14.01 17.83 3.83
CA ILE A 111 13.54 18.68 2.72
C ILE A 111 14.69 19.57 2.19
N GLY A 112 15.52 20.13 3.07
CA GLY A 112 16.72 20.88 2.70
C GLY A 112 17.71 20.05 1.87
N ILE A 113 17.99 18.82 2.30
CA ILE A 113 18.83 17.86 1.57
C ILE A 113 18.23 17.55 0.19
N HIS A 114 16.93 17.31 0.12
CA HIS A 114 16.22 17.05 -1.14
C HIS A 114 16.30 18.23 -2.11
N LYS A 115 16.13 19.46 -1.62
CA LYS A 115 16.31 20.67 -2.45
C LYS A 115 17.75 20.83 -2.95
N HIS A 116 18.74 20.42 -2.16
CA HIS A 116 20.14 20.56 -2.54
C HIS A 116 20.55 19.55 -3.62
N PHE A 117 20.25 18.26 -3.43
CA PHE A 117 20.71 17.18 -4.32
C PHE A 117 19.71 16.79 -5.40
N PHE A 118 18.40 16.92 -5.16
CA PHE A 118 17.37 16.34 -6.04
C PHE A 118 16.44 17.39 -6.69
N SER A 119 16.74 18.69 -6.58
CA SER A 119 15.89 19.78 -7.11
C SER A 119 15.64 19.74 -8.61
N HIS A 120 16.57 19.18 -9.38
CA HIS A 120 16.50 19.10 -10.84
C HIS A 120 16.11 17.70 -11.35
N CYS A 121 15.70 16.80 -10.45
CA CYS A 121 15.31 15.46 -10.86
C CYS A 121 13.89 15.46 -11.45
N PRO A 122 13.68 14.80 -12.60
CA PRO A 122 12.34 14.66 -13.15
C PRO A 122 11.50 13.82 -12.20
N MET A 123 10.31 14.33 -11.87
CA MET A 123 9.30 13.56 -11.17
C MET A 123 8.54 12.75 -12.21
N ASP A 124 9.06 11.60 -12.58
CA ASP A 124 8.30 10.59 -13.33
C ASP A 124 7.28 9.97 -12.38
N GLN A 125 6.20 10.71 -12.09
CA GLN A 125 5.05 10.16 -11.41
C GLN A 125 4.43 9.14 -12.34
N VAL A 126 4.73 7.87 -12.13
CA VAL A 126 3.87 6.80 -12.61
C VAL A 126 2.58 6.94 -11.82
N VAL A 127 1.60 7.57 -12.44
CA VAL A 127 0.28 7.79 -11.88
C VAL A 127 -0.44 6.43 -11.87
N TRP A 128 -0.34 5.73 -10.76
CA TRP A 128 -1.12 4.52 -10.48
C TRP A 128 -2.55 4.94 -10.13
N VAL A 129 -3.33 5.24 -11.16
CA VAL A 129 -4.73 5.61 -11.03
C VAL A 129 -5.57 4.56 -11.73
N ASP A 130 -6.67 4.19 -11.08
CA ASP A 130 -7.65 3.30 -11.67
C ASP A 130 -8.16 3.87 -12.99
N PRO A 131 -8.49 3.02 -13.98
CA PRO A 131 -9.10 3.50 -15.21
C PRO A 131 -10.43 4.23 -14.89
N PRO A 132 -10.89 5.14 -15.76
CA PRO A 132 -12.18 5.80 -15.58
C PRO A 132 -13.30 4.80 -15.32
N GLU A 133 -14.25 5.15 -14.44
CA GLU A 133 -15.34 4.27 -13.99
C GLU A 133 -16.10 3.61 -15.16
N ASP A 134 -16.35 4.34 -16.24
CA ASP A 134 -17.02 3.81 -17.43
C ASP A 134 -16.21 2.67 -18.08
N THR A 135 -14.91 2.85 -18.23
CA THR A 135 -13.99 1.85 -18.79
C THR A 135 -13.88 0.64 -17.87
N LEU A 136 -13.75 0.86 -16.56
CA LEU A 136 -13.72 -0.20 -15.55
C LEU A 136 -15.01 -1.03 -15.58
N THR A 137 -16.16 -0.36 -15.65
CA THR A 137 -17.48 -0.99 -15.71
C THR A 137 -17.62 -1.86 -16.96
N ILE A 138 -17.20 -1.38 -18.13
CA ILE A 138 -17.22 -2.16 -19.37
C ILE A 138 -16.31 -3.39 -19.26
N LEU A 139 -15.11 -3.23 -18.71
CA LEU A 139 -14.15 -4.32 -18.50
C LEU A 139 -14.71 -5.42 -17.57
N ILE A 140 -15.57 -5.07 -16.62
CA ILE A 140 -16.25 -6.02 -15.74
C ILE A 140 -17.45 -6.68 -16.43
N LEU A 141 -18.28 -5.89 -17.13
CA LEU A 141 -19.52 -6.38 -17.72
C LEU A 141 -19.28 -7.34 -18.90
N VAL A 142 -18.30 -7.05 -19.76
CA VAL A 142 -18.00 -7.89 -20.94
C VAL A 142 -17.74 -9.36 -20.57
N PRO A 143 -16.80 -9.72 -19.68
CA PRO A 143 -16.57 -11.12 -19.31
C PRO A 143 -17.78 -11.76 -18.62
N VAL A 144 -18.57 -11.01 -17.84
CA VAL A 144 -19.81 -11.51 -17.24
C VAL A 144 -20.81 -11.90 -18.33
N PHE A 145 -21.07 -11.03 -19.30
CA PHE A 145 -22.00 -11.35 -20.40
C PHE A 145 -21.49 -12.50 -21.28
N LEU A 146 -20.19 -12.59 -21.54
CA LEU A 146 -19.60 -13.70 -22.29
C LEU A 146 -19.78 -15.04 -21.58
N THR A 147 -19.55 -15.09 -20.26
CA THR A 147 -19.75 -16.33 -19.49
C THR A 147 -21.22 -16.77 -19.50
N LEU A 148 -22.16 -15.83 -19.34
CA LEU A 148 -23.60 -16.12 -19.43
C LEU A 148 -23.99 -16.64 -20.82
N ALA A 149 -23.47 -16.02 -21.88
CA ALA A 149 -23.71 -16.47 -23.25
C ALA A 149 -23.16 -17.88 -23.51
N MET A 150 -21.94 -18.17 -23.05
CA MET A 150 -21.34 -19.50 -23.17
C MET A 150 -22.14 -20.57 -22.43
N ILE A 151 -22.59 -20.29 -21.20
CA ILE A 151 -23.45 -21.22 -20.44
C ILE A 151 -24.76 -21.47 -21.19
N ALA A 152 -25.41 -20.42 -21.69
CA ALA A 152 -26.65 -20.55 -22.45
C ALA A 152 -26.47 -21.38 -23.73
N LEU A 153 -25.36 -21.16 -24.46
CA LEU A 153 -25.02 -21.94 -25.65
C LEU A 153 -24.78 -23.41 -25.33
N VAL A 154 -24.05 -23.72 -24.25
CA VAL A 154 -23.81 -25.11 -23.82
C VAL A 154 -25.13 -25.80 -23.46
N VAL A 155 -25.98 -25.16 -22.64
CA VAL A 155 -27.28 -25.70 -22.26
C VAL A 155 -28.17 -25.94 -23.48
N TRP A 156 -28.19 -24.98 -24.42
CA TRP A 156 -28.94 -25.11 -25.67
C TRP A 156 -28.46 -26.27 -26.53
N CYS A 157 -27.15 -26.38 -26.73
CA CYS A 157 -26.54 -27.46 -27.50
C CYS A 157 -26.78 -28.83 -26.87
N SER A 158 -26.57 -28.98 -25.55
CA SER A 158 -26.85 -30.23 -24.84
C SER A 158 -28.31 -30.65 -24.98
N LYS A 159 -29.26 -29.74 -24.76
CA LYS A 159 -30.68 -30.03 -24.91
C LYS A 159 -31.05 -30.45 -26.34
N ARG A 160 -30.45 -29.85 -27.37
CA ARG A 160 -30.72 -30.22 -28.77
C ARG A 160 -30.13 -31.59 -29.12
N SER A 161 -28.95 -31.91 -28.60
CA SER A 161 -28.35 -33.24 -28.74
C SER A 161 -29.18 -34.33 -28.07
N ASP A 162 -29.76 -34.06 -26.90
CA ASP A 162 -30.64 -35.02 -26.20
C ASP A 162 -31.97 -35.29 -26.92
N VAL A 163 -32.45 -34.33 -27.71
CA VAL A 163 -33.71 -34.47 -28.49
C VAL A 163 -33.50 -35.18 -29.83
N LEU A 164 -32.25 -35.24 -30.31
CA LEU A 164 -31.88 -35.87 -31.58
C LEU A 164 -31.27 -37.28 -31.41
N ALA A 165 -31.02 -37.70 -30.17
CA ALA A 165 -30.62 -39.07 -29.79
C ALA A 165 -31.86 -39.90 -29.42
#